data_AF-A0A7S2EH54-F1
#
_entry.id   AF-A0A7S2EH54-F1
#
_cell.length_a   1.000
_cell.length_b   1.000
_cell.length_c   1.000
_cell.angle_alpha   90.00
_cell.angle_beta   90.00
_cell.angle_gamma   90.00
#
_symmetry.space_group_name_H-M   'P 1'
#
loop_
_entity.id
_entity.type
_entity.pdbx_description
1 polymer ?
#
loop_
_entity_poly.entity_id
_entity_poly.type
_entity_poly.pdbx_seq_one_letter_code
_entity_poly.pdbx_strand_id
1 'polypeptide(L)'
;TPNLGRIDAEPCRSYSETYWEARDRFLTAATAAGAELTSLEVVRGGKDSPSYTMDVAVLRGSGDEKSGLVVHSSGVHGVEGYSGSAVQVAFLRHAASNPESIRRGGDGASSPGPFPTIVLVHAVNPYGMAHYRRFNENNVDLNRNALPERRWSEVKARDPNVAGYDDFDGLFNPPRPPTPWDATASFLLRAVLNIARHGFLNLKRALVAGQYHNPRGVFYGGGGLE
;
A
#
# COMPACT_ATOMS: atom_id res chain seq x y z
N THR A 1 21.25 28.08 14.75
CA THR A 1 21.46 26.71 14.24
C THR A 1 20.80 26.61 12.87
N PRO A 2 21.52 26.31 11.78
CA PRO A 2 20.86 26.04 10.52
C PRO A 2 20.05 24.74 10.69
N ASN A 3 18.81 24.76 10.22
CA ASN A 3 17.83 23.68 10.37
C ASN A 3 18.24 22.49 9.48
N LEU A 4 19.16 21.66 9.98
CA LEU A 4 19.73 20.52 9.28
C LEU A 4 18.73 19.35 9.32
N GLY A 5 18.11 19.03 8.17
CA GLY A 5 17.50 17.72 7.92
C GLY A 5 15.97 17.61 8.00
N ARG A 6 15.23 18.70 8.26
CA ARG A 6 13.76 18.63 8.21
C ARG A 6 13.28 18.69 6.77
N ILE A 7 12.67 17.60 6.29
CA ILE A 7 11.86 17.63 5.06
C ILE A 7 10.60 18.42 5.41
N ASP A 8 10.48 19.65 4.91
CA ASP A 8 9.23 20.42 5.02
C ASP A 8 8.17 19.77 4.12
N ALA A 9 7.42 18.85 4.70
CA ALA A 9 6.25 18.25 4.09
C ALA A 9 5.04 19.14 4.38
N GLU A 10 4.87 20.24 3.64
CA GLU A 10 3.60 20.98 3.67
C GLU A 10 2.46 20.02 3.26
N PRO A 11 1.49 19.71 4.15
CA PRO A 11 0.49 18.67 3.90
C PRO A 11 -0.35 18.95 2.65
N CYS A 12 -0.79 20.20 2.47
CA CYS A 12 -1.61 20.62 1.33
C CYS A 12 -0.91 20.41 -0.02
N ARG A 13 0.42 20.33 -0.06
CA ARG A 13 1.17 20.13 -1.29
C ARG A 13 1.45 18.67 -1.60
N SER A 14 1.36 17.78 -0.61
CA SER A 14 1.85 16.40 -0.72
C SER A 14 0.72 15.37 -0.79
N TYR A 15 -0.42 15.62 -0.11
CA TYR A 15 -1.60 14.77 -0.17
C TYR A 15 -2.41 15.00 -1.44
N SER A 16 -2.93 13.92 -2.01
CA SER A 16 -3.75 13.93 -3.21
C SER A 16 -5.10 13.32 -2.91
N GLU A 17 -6.14 13.77 -3.60
CA GLU A 17 -7.49 13.24 -3.43
C GLU A 17 -7.76 12.05 -4.34
N THR A 18 -7.06 11.98 -5.49
CA THR A 18 -7.25 10.90 -6.47
C THR A 18 -5.94 10.20 -6.81
N TYR A 19 -6.02 8.94 -7.23
CA TYR A 19 -4.86 8.20 -7.72
C TYR A 19 -4.13 8.93 -8.86
N TRP A 20 -4.87 9.51 -9.80
CA TRP A 20 -4.30 10.22 -10.96
C TRP A 20 -3.49 11.44 -10.53
N GLU A 21 -4.00 12.20 -9.57
CA GLU A 21 -3.28 13.33 -8.98
C GLU A 21 -2.03 12.87 -8.21
N ALA A 22 -2.16 11.81 -7.41
CA ALA A 22 -1.03 11.24 -6.67
C ALA A 22 0.09 10.78 -7.62
N ARG A 23 -0.29 10.09 -8.69
CA ARG A 23 0.62 9.62 -9.74
C ARG A 23 1.32 10.78 -10.44
N ASP A 24 0.56 11.78 -10.90
CA ASP A 24 1.13 12.95 -11.58
C ASP A 24 2.13 13.69 -10.71
N ARG A 25 1.80 13.89 -9.43
CA ARG A 25 2.70 14.53 -8.46
C ARG A 25 3.96 13.69 -8.19
N PHE A 26 3.82 12.36 -8.10
CA PHE A 26 4.96 11.45 -7.95
C PHE A 26 5.90 11.53 -9.15
N LEU A 27 5.37 11.40 -10.37
CA LEU A 27 6.15 11.45 -11.62
C LEU A 27 6.83 12.81 -11.80
N THR A 28 6.10 13.89 -11.54
CA THR A 28 6.64 15.26 -11.60
C THR A 28 7.78 15.45 -10.60
N ALA A 29 7.60 15.04 -9.35
CA ALA A 29 8.62 15.16 -8.31
C ALA A 29 9.84 14.26 -8.60
N ALA A 30 9.60 13.04 -9.09
CA ALA A 30 10.66 12.10 -9.47
C ALA A 30 11.51 12.63 -10.63
N THR A 31 10.85 13.18 -11.66
CA THR A 31 11.52 13.82 -12.80
C THR A 31 12.37 15.01 -12.33
N ALA A 32 11.80 15.88 -11.47
CA ALA A 32 12.53 17.02 -10.91
C ALA A 32 13.73 16.60 -10.05
N ALA A 33 13.65 15.45 -9.39
CA ALA A 33 14.76 14.87 -8.63
C ALA A 33 15.81 14.15 -9.50
N GLY A 34 15.60 14.06 -10.81
CA GLY A 34 16.48 13.34 -11.73
C GLY A 34 16.44 11.81 -11.56
N ALA A 35 15.32 11.26 -11.08
CA ALA A 35 15.15 9.82 -10.96
C ALA A 35 14.93 9.14 -12.31
N GLU A 36 15.45 7.92 -12.46
CA GLU A 36 15.09 7.04 -13.57
C GLU A 36 13.68 6.50 -13.33
N LEU A 37 12.79 6.64 -14.31
CA LEU A 37 11.38 6.26 -14.20
C LEU A 37 11.05 5.03 -15.03
N THR A 38 10.25 4.13 -14.47
CA THR A 38 9.66 2.98 -15.17
C THR A 38 8.21 2.82 -14.74
N SER A 39 7.30 2.68 -15.70
CA SER A 39 5.87 2.45 -15.43
C SER A 39 5.49 1.04 -15.86
N LEU A 40 4.89 0.28 -14.93
CA LEU A 40 4.39 -1.07 -15.16
C LEU A 40 2.86 -1.02 -15.22
N GLU A 41 2.27 -1.48 -16.34
CA GLU A 41 0.82 -1.66 -16.44
C GLU A 41 0.39 -2.80 -15.52
N VAL A 42 -0.44 -2.50 -14.52
CA VAL A 42 -0.99 -3.49 -13.58
C VAL A 42 -2.38 -3.92 -14.04
N VAL A 43 -3.24 -2.93 -14.33
CA VAL A 43 -4.58 -3.18 -14.86
C VAL A 43 -4.74 -2.37 -16.14
N ARG A 44 -4.98 -3.08 -17.24
CA ARG A 44 -5.20 -2.48 -18.55
C ARG A 44 -6.48 -1.65 -18.58
N GLY A 45 -6.36 -0.44 -19.11
CA GLY A 45 -7.48 0.45 -19.37
C GLY A 45 -8.38 -0.02 -20.51
N GLY A 46 -9.60 0.48 -20.54
CA GLY A 46 -10.54 0.30 -21.65
C GLY A 46 -10.31 1.31 -22.77
N LYS A 47 -11.17 1.29 -23.78
CA LYS A 47 -11.14 2.24 -24.91
C LYS A 47 -11.19 3.71 -24.44
N ASP A 48 -11.98 3.97 -23.39
CA ASP A 48 -12.24 5.31 -22.85
C ASP A 48 -11.74 5.48 -21.40
N SER A 49 -10.95 4.53 -20.87
CA SER A 49 -10.41 4.61 -19.52
C SER A 49 -8.90 4.34 -19.48
N PRO A 50 -8.11 5.15 -18.75
CA PRO A 50 -6.67 4.96 -18.64
C PRO A 50 -6.33 3.67 -17.87
N SER A 51 -5.19 3.06 -18.20
CA SER A 51 -4.61 1.94 -17.44
C SER A 51 -4.15 2.39 -16.05
N TYR A 52 -4.25 1.49 -15.07
CA TYR A 52 -3.66 1.67 -13.75
C TYR A 52 -2.22 1.14 -13.75
N THR A 53 -1.27 1.98 -13.37
CA THR A 53 0.16 1.67 -13.41
C THR A 53 0.82 1.71 -12.04
N MET A 54 1.81 0.83 -11.86
CA MET A 54 2.79 0.93 -10.80
C MET A 54 4.03 1.65 -11.36
N ASP A 55 4.29 2.84 -10.86
CA ASP A 55 5.42 3.67 -11.27
C ASP A 55 6.59 3.49 -10.29
N VAL A 56 7.78 3.29 -10.83
CA VAL A 56 9.02 3.09 -10.08
C VAL A 56 9.97 4.23 -10.39
N ALA A 57 10.45 4.92 -9.35
CA ALA A 57 11.47 5.95 -9.45
C ALA A 57 12.76 5.47 -8.79
N VAL A 58 13.88 5.55 -9.51
CA VAL A 58 15.20 5.15 -9.02
C VAL A 58 16.13 6.35 -8.96
N LEU A 59 16.53 6.73 -7.75
CA LEU A 59 17.61 7.68 -7.51
C LEU A 59 18.90 6.89 -7.31
N ARG A 60 19.85 7.03 -8.25
CA ARG A 60 21.12 6.30 -8.19
C ARG A 60 21.97 6.78 -7.02
N GLY A 61 22.51 5.80 -6.29
CA GLY A 61 23.47 6.00 -5.22
C GLY A 61 24.84 6.47 -5.73
N SER A 62 25.82 6.54 -4.84
CA SER A 62 27.20 6.93 -5.18
C SER A 62 27.94 5.90 -6.04
N GLY A 63 27.35 4.73 -6.31
CA GLY A 63 27.95 3.67 -7.13
C GLY A 63 29.07 2.88 -6.44
N ASP A 64 29.34 3.18 -5.17
CA ASP A 64 30.27 2.40 -4.33
C ASP A 64 29.61 1.07 -3.95
N GLU A 65 30.35 -0.04 -3.91
CA GLU A 65 29.86 -1.35 -3.45
C GLU A 65 29.21 -1.29 -2.06
N LYS A 66 29.64 -0.33 -1.23
CA LYS A 66 29.12 -0.12 0.14
C LYS A 66 27.86 0.76 0.21
N SER A 67 27.42 1.35 -0.91
CA SER A 67 26.27 2.29 -0.93
C SER A 67 24.95 1.63 -0.54
N GLY A 68 24.73 0.37 -0.90
CA GLY A 68 23.50 -0.36 -0.58
C GLY A 68 22.27 0.11 -1.37
N LEU A 69 21.12 -0.51 -1.06
CA LEU A 69 19.84 -0.31 -1.73
C LEU A 69 18.74 -0.10 -0.70
N VAL A 70 17.96 0.96 -0.85
CA VAL A 70 16.74 1.20 -0.08
C VAL A 70 15.55 1.11 -1.02
N VAL A 71 14.59 0.24 -0.68
CA VAL A 71 13.32 0.14 -1.40
C VAL A 71 12.22 0.67 -0.50
N HIS A 72 11.47 1.67 -0.96
CA HIS A 72 10.27 2.16 -0.31
C HIS A 72 9.08 1.99 -1.24
N SER A 73 8.22 1.02 -0.92
CA SER A 73 6.94 0.82 -1.58
C SER A 73 5.80 1.54 -0.85
N SER A 74 4.81 2.00 -1.60
CA SER A 74 3.56 2.56 -1.07
C SER A 74 2.34 1.83 -1.64
N GLY A 75 1.22 1.89 -0.93
CA GLY A 75 -0.08 1.43 -1.42
C GLY A 75 -0.19 -0.05 -1.69
N VAL A 76 0.39 -0.92 -0.85
CA VAL A 76 0.07 -2.37 -0.86
C VAL A 76 -1.42 -2.54 -0.54
N HIS A 77 -1.89 -1.85 0.50
CA HIS A 77 -3.30 -1.53 0.63
C HIS A 77 -3.58 -0.25 -0.15
N GLY A 78 -4.44 -0.32 -1.16
CA GLY A 78 -4.64 0.77 -2.10
C GLY A 78 -5.01 2.10 -1.41
N VAL A 79 -6.00 2.08 -0.51
CA VAL A 79 -6.47 3.28 0.21
C VAL A 79 -5.40 3.93 1.10
N GLU A 80 -4.43 3.15 1.60
CA GLU A 80 -3.31 3.68 2.40
C GLU A 80 -2.20 4.25 1.49
N GLY A 81 -2.31 4.05 0.17
CA GLY A 81 -1.40 4.57 -0.84
C GLY A 81 -1.32 6.09 -0.88
N TYR A 82 -2.39 6.81 -0.53
CA TYR A 82 -2.38 8.28 -0.49
C TYR A 82 -1.37 8.84 0.52
N SER A 83 -1.32 8.26 1.72
CA SER A 83 -0.36 8.66 2.75
C SER A 83 1.07 8.30 2.34
N GLY A 84 1.29 7.08 1.81
CA GLY A 84 2.61 6.67 1.33
C GLY A 84 3.11 7.49 0.15
N SER A 85 2.21 7.81 -0.78
CA SER A 85 2.48 8.69 -1.93
C SER A 85 2.89 10.09 -1.48
N ALA A 86 2.19 10.67 -0.51
CA ALA A 86 2.53 11.98 0.03
C ALA A 86 3.95 12.01 0.63
N VAL A 87 4.34 10.95 1.35
CA VAL A 87 5.71 10.80 1.89
C VAL A 87 6.74 10.72 0.76
N GLN A 88 6.49 9.90 -0.27
CA GLN A 88 7.37 9.75 -1.42
C GLN A 88 7.52 11.08 -2.19
N VAL A 89 6.43 11.80 -2.44
CA VAL A 89 6.43 13.11 -3.11
C VAL A 89 7.20 14.15 -2.30
N ALA A 90 6.99 14.22 -0.99
CA ALA A 90 7.71 15.15 -0.12
C ALA A 90 9.23 14.87 -0.14
N PHE A 91 9.61 13.60 -0.06
CA PHE A 91 10.99 13.17 -0.17
C PHE A 91 11.62 13.56 -1.52
N LEU A 92 10.96 13.23 -2.64
CA LEU A 92 11.44 13.54 -3.98
C LEU A 92 11.61 15.04 -4.21
N ARG A 93 10.67 15.87 -3.74
CA ARG A 93 10.80 17.33 -3.81
C ARG A 93 11.95 17.85 -2.98
N HIS A 94 12.17 17.29 -1.79
CA HIS A 94 13.34 17.64 -1.00
C HIS A 94 14.63 17.28 -1.72
N ALA A 95 14.69 16.10 -2.34
CA ALA A 95 15.83 15.66 -3.13
C ALA A 95 16.10 16.58 -4.34
N ALA A 96 15.05 17.00 -5.05
CA ALA A 96 15.16 17.94 -6.17
C ALA A 96 15.72 19.31 -5.73
N SER A 97 15.24 19.84 -4.60
CA SER A 97 15.68 21.15 -4.08
C SER A 97 17.04 21.09 -3.37
N ASN A 98 17.47 19.92 -2.90
CA ASN A 98 18.67 19.75 -2.08
C ASN A 98 19.50 18.52 -2.55
N PRO A 99 19.94 18.48 -3.81
CA PRO A 99 20.63 17.30 -4.35
C PRO A 99 21.90 16.93 -3.56
N GLU A 100 22.57 17.96 -3.03
CA GLU A 100 23.79 17.81 -2.23
C GLU A 100 23.55 17.34 -0.79
N SER A 101 22.33 17.52 -0.23
CA SER A 101 22.00 17.02 1.11
C SER A 101 21.76 15.51 1.08
N ILE A 102 21.07 15.04 0.05
CA ILE A 102 20.79 13.63 -0.20
C ILE A 102 22.11 12.87 -0.41
N ARG A 103 23.01 13.38 -1.25
CA ARG A 103 24.32 12.76 -1.52
C ARG A 103 25.25 12.69 -0.32
N ARG A 104 25.08 13.57 0.68
CA ARG A 104 25.88 13.60 1.90
C ARG A 104 25.33 12.73 3.04
N GLY A 105 24.32 11.89 2.79
CA GLY A 105 23.95 10.82 3.73
C GLY A 105 23.42 11.27 5.10
N GLY A 106 22.92 12.51 5.22
CA GLY A 106 22.41 13.04 6.49
C GLY A 106 23.51 13.31 7.54
N ASP A 107 23.21 14.24 8.45
CA ASP A 107 23.88 14.38 9.75
C ASP A 107 25.26 15.04 9.77
N GLY A 108 25.65 15.86 8.78
CA GLY A 108 26.83 16.73 8.92
C GLY A 108 28.13 16.00 9.30
N ALA A 109 28.19 14.68 9.07
CA ALA A 109 29.31 13.85 9.43
C ALA A 109 30.52 14.28 8.59
N SER A 110 31.67 14.43 9.24
CA SER A 110 32.93 14.85 8.61
C SER A 110 33.40 13.93 7.48
N SER A 111 32.76 12.76 7.32
CA SER A 111 32.84 11.90 6.15
C SER A 111 31.47 11.26 5.91
N PRO A 112 30.64 11.79 5.01
CA PRO A 112 29.41 11.11 4.64
C PRO A 112 29.78 9.78 3.97
N GLY A 113 29.24 8.69 4.49
CA GLY A 113 29.34 7.38 3.85
C GLY A 113 28.69 7.39 2.46
N PRO A 114 28.90 6.33 1.66
CA PRO A 114 28.34 6.25 0.32
C PRO A 114 26.80 6.28 0.35
N PHE A 115 26.20 7.11 -0.49
CA PHE A 115 24.74 7.29 -0.56
C PHE A 115 24.08 6.08 -1.26
N PRO A 116 23.05 5.43 -0.68
CA PRO A 116 22.38 4.29 -1.28
C PRO A 116 21.63 4.63 -2.56
N THR A 117 21.45 3.62 -3.41
CA THR A 117 20.40 3.72 -4.45
C THR A 117 19.04 3.65 -3.76
N ILE A 118 18.14 4.58 -4.08
CA ILE A 118 16.78 4.62 -3.53
C ILE A 118 15.80 4.27 -4.63
N VAL A 119 14.97 3.26 -4.39
CA VAL A 119 13.89 2.82 -5.27
C VAL A 119 12.56 3.11 -4.59
N LEU A 120 11.75 3.97 -5.21
CA LEU A 120 10.41 4.30 -4.74
C LEU A 120 9.39 3.63 -5.66
N VAL A 121 8.46 2.86 -5.09
CA VAL A 121 7.38 2.19 -5.83
C VAL A 121 6.06 2.87 -5.48
N HIS A 122 5.42 3.50 -6.48
CA HIS A 122 4.18 4.27 -6.38
C HIS A 122 3.17 3.82 -7.45
N ALA A 123 2.09 3.12 -7.11
CA ALA A 123 1.82 2.41 -5.87
C ALA A 123 1.63 0.93 -6.21
N VAL A 124 1.85 0.04 -5.26
CA VAL A 124 1.80 -1.41 -5.48
C VAL A 124 0.41 -1.87 -5.93
N ASN A 125 -0.65 -1.29 -5.37
CA ASN A 125 -2.04 -1.55 -5.73
C ASN A 125 -2.70 -0.28 -6.30
N PRO A 126 -2.43 0.08 -7.57
CA PRO A 126 -2.93 1.32 -8.15
C PRO A 126 -4.46 1.29 -8.33
N TYR A 127 -5.04 0.12 -8.63
CA TYR A 127 -6.50 -0.05 -8.71
C TYR A 127 -7.17 0.20 -7.35
N GLY A 128 -6.70 -0.46 -6.29
CA GLY A 128 -7.24 -0.28 -4.95
C GLY A 128 -7.16 1.18 -4.50
N MET A 129 -6.05 1.87 -4.82
CA MET A 129 -5.88 3.29 -4.51
C MET A 129 -6.92 4.15 -5.24
N ALA A 130 -7.09 3.95 -6.55
CA ALA A 130 -8.05 4.70 -7.35
C ALA A 130 -9.51 4.51 -6.92
N HIS A 131 -9.83 3.37 -6.29
CA HIS A 131 -11.17 3.04 -5.83
C HIS A 131 -11.37 3.18 -4.31
N TYR A 132 -10.40 3.74 -3.58
CA TYR A 132 -10.42 3.88 -2.10
C TYR A 132 -10.63 2.56 -1.37
N ARG A 133 -10.02 1.49 -1.88
CA ARG A 133 -10.13 0.13 -1.33
C ARG A 133 -8.78 -0.38 -0.86
N ARG A 134 -8.82 -1.26 0.13
CA ARG A 134 -7.65 -2.01 0.60
C ARG A 134 -7.14 -3.00 -0.45
N PHE A 135 -8.04 -3.67 -1.15
CA PHE A 135 -7.78 -4.83 -2.00
C PHE A 135 -7.53 -4.45 -3.47
N ASN A 136 -6.92 -5.35 -4.25
CA ASN A 136 -6.75 -5.16 -5.70
C ASN A 136 -8.09 -5.38 -6.46
N GLU A 137 -8.04 -5.37 -7.78
CA GLU A 137 -9.18 -5.60 -8.69
C GLU A 137 -9.86 -6.95 -8.51
N ASN A 138 -9.10 -7.96 -8.07
CA ASN A 138 -9.59 -9.31 -7.79
C ASN A 138 -10.02 -9.51 -6.32
N ASN A 139 -10.13 -8.42 -5.56
CA ASN A 139 -10.47 -8.43 -4.13
C ASN A 139 -9.41 -9.13 -3.25
N VAL A 140 -8.16 -9.20 -3.72
CA VAL A 140 -7.02 -9.77 -2.99
C VAL A 140 -6.34 -8.72 -2.11
N ASP A 141 -6.06 -9.10 -0.86
CA ASP A 141 -5.17 -8.40 0.05
C ASP A 141 -3.71 -8.74 -0.28
N LEU A 142 -3.05 -7.85 -1.03
CA LEU A 142 -1.67 -8.05 -1.48
C LEU A 142 -0.67 -8.25 -0.32
N ASN A 143 -0.96 -7.71 0.87
CA ASN A 143 -0.12 -7.90 2.06
C ASN A 143 -0.20 -9.33 2.64
N ARG A 144 -1.03 -10.19 2.05
CA ARG A 144 -1.16 -11.62 2.38
C ARG A 144 -0.84 -12.52 1.20
N ASN A 145 -0.63 -11.95 0.02
CA ASN A 145 -0.53 -12.67 -1.23
C ASN A 145 0.92 -13.07 -1.57
N ALA A 146 1.92 -12.30 -1.12
CA ALA A 146 3.33 -12.59 -1.32
C ALA A 146 3.84 -13.78 -0.45
N LEU A 147 3.28 -14.96 -0.67
CA LEU A 147 3.66 -16.20 0.00
C LEU A 147 4.71 -16.97 -0.83
N PRO A 148 5.72 -17.59 -0.18
CA PRO A 148 6.58 -18.58 -0.83
C PRO A 148 5.76 -19.77 -1.34
N GLU A 149 6.22 -20.41 -2.43
CA GLU A 149 5.54 -21.54 -3.07
C GLU A 149 5.10 -22.64 -2.10
N ARG A 150 5.99 -23.02 -1.17
CA ARG A 150 5.67 -24.02 -0.14
C ARG A 150 4.47 -23.61 0.73
N ARG A 151 4.34 -22.33 1.08
CA ARG A 151 3.23 -21.83 1.90
C ARG A 151 1.92 -21.85 1.15
N TRP A 152 1.91 -21.71 -0.18
CA TRP A 152 0.67 -21.81 -0.98
C TRP A 152 0.00 -23.17 -0.82
N SER A 153 0.78 -24.25 -0.85
CA SER A 153 0.27 -25.60 -0.61
C SER A 153 -0.30 -25.76 0.80
N GLU A 154 0.38 -25.18 1.81
CA GLU A 154 -0.05 -25.23 3.20
C GLU A 154 -1.36 -24.46 3.43
N VAL A 155 -1.52 -23.24 2.88
CA VAL A 155 -2.76 -22.46 3.05
C VAL A 155 -3.95 -23.07 2.32
N LYS A 156 -3.72 -23.72 1.17
CA LYS A 156 -4.77 -24.39 0.38
C LYS A 156 -5.27 -25.69 1.02
N ALA A 157 -4.38 -26.41 1.71
CA ALA A 157 -4.72 -27.68 2.38
C ALA A 157 -5.28 -27.50 3.80
N ARG A 158 -5.09 -26.33 4.41
CA ARG A 158 -5.55 -26.01 5.77
C ARG A 158 -7.07 -25.95 5.82
N ASP A 159 -7.64 -26.30 6.98
CA ASP A 159 -9.05 -26.05 7.28
C ASP A 159 -9.41 -24.58 6.97
N PRO A 160 -10.35 -24.33 6.03
CA PRO A 160 -10.81 -23.00 5.68
C PRO A 160 -11.25 -22.16 6.88
N ASN A 161 -11.85 -22.79 7.90
CA ASN A 161 -12.37 -22.10 9.08
C ASN A 161 -11.45 -22.18 10.32
N VAL A 162 -10.16 -22.47 10.15
CA VAL A 162 -9.19 -22.58 11.27
C VAL A 162 -9.09 -21.34 12.16
N ALA A 163 -9.47 -20.17 11.63
CA ALA A 163 -9.48 -18.90 12.33
C ALA A 163 -10.87 -18.47 12.82
N GLY A 164 -11.92 -19.24 12.51
CA GLY A 164 -13.32 -18.90 12.80
C GLY A 164 -13.90 -17.83 11.87
N TYR A 165 -13.37 -17.66 10.66
CA TYR A 165 -13.87 -16.67 9.70
C TYR A 165 -15.33 -16.89 9.34
N ASP A 166 -15.72 -18.14 9.07
CA ASP A 166 -17.06 -18.48 8.60
C ASP A 166 -18.13 -18.27 9.67
N ASP A 167 -17.72 -18.30 10.95
CA ASP A 167 -18.60 -17.98 12.09
C ASP A 167 -19.09 -16.51 12.03
N PHE A 168 -18.34 -15.63 11.36
CA PHE A 168 -18.63 -14.21 11.23
C PHE A 168 -18.90 -13.78 9.77
N ASP A 169 -19.06 -14.72 8.83
CA ASP A 169 -19.23 -14.41 7.39
C ASP A 169 -20.38 -13.40 7.15
N GLY A 170 -21.54 -13.61 7.79
CA GLY A 170 -22.69 -12.69 7.66
C GLY A 170 -22.48 -11.29 8.26
N LEU A 171 -21.47 -11.10 9.12
CA LEU A 171 -21.05 -9.78 9.62
C LEU A 171 -20.03 -9.13 8.69
N PHE A 172 -19.09 -9.92 8.17
CA PHE A 172 -17.98 -9.44 7.34
C PHE A 172 -18.39 -9.18 5.89
N ASN A 173 -19.29 -10.01 5.36
CA ASN A 173 -19.63 -10.07 3.94
C ASN A 173 -21.15 -9.88 3.76
N PRO A 174 -21.65 -8.63 3.84
CA PRO A 174 -23.07 -8.37 3.66
C PRO A 174 -23.52 -8.79 2.25
N PRO A 175 -24.70 -9.43 2.09
CA PRO A 175 -25.14 -9.99 0.81
C PRO A 175 -25.57 -8.92 -0.22
N ARG A 176 -25.66 -7.67 0.20
CA ARG A 176 -26.04 -6.52 -0.62
C ARG A 176 -25.29 -5.26 -0.15
N PRO A 177 -25.18 -4.23 -1.00
CA PRO A 177 -24.67 -2.93 -0.56
C PRO A 177 -25.40 -2.42 0.70
N PRO A 178 -24.66 -1.85 1.67
CA PRO A 178 -25.25 -1.36 2.91
C PRO A 178 -26.19 -0.19 2.63
N THR A 179 -27.35 -0.17 3.28
CA THR A 179 -28.20 1.02 3.35
C THR A 179 -27.66 1.96 4.44
N PRO A 180 -28.09 3.24 4.51
CA PRO A 180 -27.72 4.12 5.62
C PRO A 180 -28.04 3.55 7.00
N TRP A 181 -29.14 2.79 7.13
CA TRP A 181 -29.50 2.06 8.35
C TRP A 181 -28.50 0.94 8.68
N ASP A 182 -28.03 0.23 7.66
CA ASP A 182 -27.02 -0.82 7.84
C ASP A 182 -25.69 -0.23 8.32
N ALA A 183 -25.28 0.90 7.73
CA ALA A 183 -24.04 1.57 8.07
C ALA A 183 -24.03 2.18 9.50
N THR A 184 -25.20 2.45 10.09
CA THR A 184 -25.31 3.20 11.35
C THR A 184 -25.74 2.37 12.55
N ALA A 185 -26.75 1.50 12.41
CA ALA A 185 -27.34 0.80 13.55
C ALA A 185 -27.37 -0.72 13.39
N SER A 186 -27.70 -1.21 12.19
CA SER A 186 -27.83 -2.65 11.95
C SER A 186 -26.48 -3.36 12.05
N PHE A 187 -25.41 -2.75 11.53
CA PHE A 187 -24.04 -3.27 11.69
C PHE A 187 -23.61 -3.32 13.15
N LEU A 188 -23.78 -2.22 13.91
CA LEU A 188 -23.39 -2.16 15.32
C LEU A 188 -24.13 -3.21 16.15
N LEU A 189 -25.44 -3.35 15.94
CA LEU A 189 -26.23 -4.37 16.63
C LEU A 189 -25.72 -5.78 16.30
N ARG A 190 -25.49 -6.09 15.01
CA ARG A 190 -24.94 -7.39 14.60
C ARG A 190 -23.55 -7.62 15.19
N ALA A 191 -22.70 -6.61 15.23
CA ALA A 191 -21.38 -6.71 15.83
C ALA A 191 -21.46 -7.02 17.33
N VAL A 192 -22.31 -6.31 18.09
CA VAL A 192 -22.53 -6.57 19.52
C VAL A 192 -23.07 -7.97 19.76
N LEU A 193 -24.06 -8.42 18.98
CA LEU A 193 -24.62 -9.77 19.10
C LEU A 193 -23.56 -10.85 18.81
N ASN A 194 -22.72 -10.66 17.79
CA ASN A 194 -21.64 -11.58 17.47
C ASN A 194 -20.55 -11.59 18.55
N ILE A 195 -20.19 -10.43 19.10
CA ILE A 195 -19.24 -10.32 20.22
C ILE A 195 -19.80 -11.02 21.46
N ALA A 196 -21.08 -10.85 21.77
CA ALA A 196 -21.71 -11.51 22.91
C ALA A 196 -21.76 -13.04 22.74
N ARG A 197 -22.00 -13.53 21.51
CA ARG A 197 -22.13 -14.97 21.21
C ARG A 197 -20.78 -15.68 21.08
N HIS A 198 -19.81 -15.06 20.42
CA HIS A 198 -18.55 -15.70 20.02
C HIS A 198 -17.32 -15.11 20.72
N GLY A 199 -17.43 -13.96 21.38
CA GLY A 199 -16.33 -13.26 22.05
C GLY A 199 -15.54 -12.35 21.13
N PHE A 200 -15.13 -11.18 21.64
CA PHE A 200 -14.37 -10.18 20.88
C PHE A 200 -13.03 -10.70 20.36
N LEU A 201 -12.32 -11.53 21.15
CA LEU A 201 -11.03 -12.09 20.74
C LEU A 201 -11.15 -13.02 19.54
N ASN A 202 -12.21 -13.84 19.49
CA ASN A 202 -12.45 -14.73 18.35
C ASN A 202 -12.81 -13.94 17.09
N LEU A 203 -13.66 -12.90 17.22
CA LEU A 203 -13.96 -12.00 16.10
C LEU A 203 -12.70 -11.32 15.56
N LYS A 204 -11.87 -10.76 16.46
CA LYS A 204 -10.60 -10.12 16.07
C LYS A 204 -9.66 -11.11 15.41
N ARG A 205 -9.53 -12.33 15.95
CA ARG A 205 -8.71 -13.40 15.36
C ARG A 205 -9.19 -13.76 13.95
N ALA A 206 -10.48 -14.00 13.78
CA ALA A 206 -11.09 -14.32 12.50
C ALA A 206 -10.80 -13.25 11.44
N LEU A 207 -10.93 -11.97 11.82
CA LEU A 207 -10.70 -10.84 10.93
C LEU A 207 -9.20 -10.68 10.56
N VAL A 208 -8.31 -10.71 11.56
CA VAL A 208 -6.88 -10.43 11.37
C VAL A 208 -6.12 -11.61 10.75
N ALA A 209 -6.60 -12.85 10.93
CA ALA A 209 -5.99 -14.02 10.31
C ALA A 209 -6.10 -13.99 8.78
N GLY A 210 -7.13 -13.34 8.23
CA GLY A 210 -7.48 -13.41 6.81
C GLY A 210 -7.91 -14.81 6.40
N GLN A 211 -8.22 -14.97 5.12
CA GLN A 211 -8.70 -16.24 4.57
C GLN A 211 -8.29 -16.43 3.11
N TYR A 212 -8.34 -17.66 2.60
CA TYR A 212 -7.92 -18.03 1.24
C TYR A 212 -8.95 -18.90 0.49
N HIS A 213 -10.17 -19.02 1.01
CA HIS A 213 -11.22 -19.88 0.45
C HIS A 213 -12.43 -19.14 -0.11
N ASN A 214 -12.71 -17.91 0.35
CA ASN A 214 -13.83 -17.09 -0.10
C ASN A 214 -13.34 -15.85 -0.88
N PRO A 215 -13.27 -15.90 -2.22
CA PRO A 215 -12.74 -14.78 -3.03
C PRO A 215 -13.58 -13.49 -2.93
N ARG A 216 -14.85 -13.59 -2.52
CA ARG A 216 -15.73 -12.43 -2.33
C ARG A 216 -15.62 -11.83 -0.93
N GLY A 217 -14.94 -12.52 -0.01
CA GLY A 217 -14.84 -12.12 1.38
C GLY A 217 -13.79 -11.03 1.61
N VAL A 218 -13.95 -10.25 2.68
CA VAL A 218 -12.88 -9.35 3.15
C VAL A 218 -11.65 -10.13 3.60
N PHE A 219 -10.47 -9.53 3.44
CA PHE A 219 -9.17 -10.12 3.79
C PHE A 219 -8.86 -11.45 3.08
N TYR A 220 -9.37 -11.61 1.85
CA TYR A 220 -9.00 -12.70 0.96
C TYR A 220 -7.54 -12.55 0.51
N GLY A 221 -6.72 -13.59 0.68
CA GLY A 221 -5.30 -13.57 0.33
C GLY A 221 -4.96 -14.00 -1.10
N GLY A 222 -5.96 -14.36 -1.93
CA GLY A 222 -5.74 -14.80 -3.32
C GLY A 222 -5.61 -16.32 -3.49
N GLY A 223 -5.52 -16.76 -4.74
CA GLY A 223 -5.33 -18.17 -5.13
C GLY A 223 -3.90 -18.52 -5.57
N GLY A 224 -3.07 -17.51 -5.76
CA GLY A 224 -1.68 -17.55 -6.19
C GLY A 224 -1.10 -16.13 -6.14
N LEU A 225 0.19 -15.96 -6.46
CA LEU A 225 0.83 -14.64 -6.49
C LEU A 225 0.18 -13.76 -7.57
N GLU A 226 -0.24 -12.56 -7.18
CA GLU A 226 -0.82 -11.49 -8.00
C GLU A 226 -0.03 -10.20 -7.88
#